data_AF-A0A1G1XSJ5-F1
#
_entry.id   AF-A0A1G1XSJ5-F1
#
_cell.length_a   1.000
_cell.length_b   1.000
_cell.length_c   1.000
_cell.angle_alpha   90.00
_cell.angle_beta   90.00
_cell.angle_gamma   90.00
#
_symmetry.space_group_name_H-M   'P 1'
#
loop_
_entity.id
_entity.type
_entity.pdbx_description
1 polymer ?
#
loop_
_entity_poly.entity_id
_entity_poly.type
_entity_poly.pdbx_seq_one_letter_code
_entity_poly.pdbx_strand_id
1 'polypeptide(L)'
;MKGMPTLIKIKIIIPALILFLFLPLKPIQAADLSVAKKYAGRFLLQTESYGRAWYVEPKTFERYYFKDAKTALEVTELLGLGITNVDLEKIPTEKGQKFDRRLVNRLKGRLLIAVEKNGEAWYVNPVDNLRYYLKDETIFDLIKKFHIAVKNKELSQVPMNQKQIVCDYTFADVAYVRYDGKNFTKSYNSEVILPLASLTKLMTALVLLDLNPDWQKKITITAAQLNYPKNYVADDATSEVDFQLGDTLSFYDLWVAMLVSSANQATAALVDSSGIDRADFVEKMNQKAKDLGLKKTIFYDLAGLDAHNVTTTKEMAKLALAAFAKPEISETTTIRDYNLSALDKTGTAKSIKTTNRNFSLFQYEPQAVKTGYLVEAQRTMVLKKNNAIIVVMHALSMKQRNQTIEYLLKQ
;
A
#
# COMPACT_ATOMS: atom_id res chain seq x y z
N MET A 1 25.28 55.82 68.32
CA MET A 1 26.61 56.24 67.84
C MET A 1 27.10 55.23 66.81
N LYS A 2 27.51 55.74 65.63
CA LYS A 2 28.35 55.15 64.56
C LYS A 2 28.39 53.62 64.37
N GLY A 3 28.08 53.19 63.15
CA GLY A 3 28.49 51.91 62.56
C GLY A 3 27.91 51.75 61.15
N MET A 4 28.52 52.37 60.14
CA MET A 4 29.49 51.78 59.18
C MET A 4 28.77 51.20 57.94
N PRO A 5 29.22 51.50 56.70
CA PRO A 5 28.40 51.37 55.50
C PRO A 5 28.59 50.03 54.78
N THR A 6 27.52 49.48 54.20
CA THR A 6 27.60 48.31 53.32
C THR A 6 27.05 48.62 51.94
N LEU A 7 27.90 48.33 50.95
CA LEU A 7 27.75 48.58 49.52
C LEU A 7 26.47 47.99 48.90
N ILE A 8 25.80 48.82 48.10
CA ILE A 8 24.75 48.41 47.16
C ILE A 8 25.41 47.70 45.98
N LYS A 9 25.17 46.39 45.83
CA LYS A 9 25.51 45.64 44.60
C LYS A 9 24.35 45.75 43.61
N ILE A 10 24.49 46.62 42.62
CA ILE A 10 23.64 46.63 41.42
C ILE A 10 24.17 45.55 40.47
N LYS A 11 23.43 44.45 40.31
CA LYS A 11 23.69 43.46 39.25
C LYS A 11 23.12 44.00 37.93
N ILE A 12 24.01 44.39 37.02
CA ILE A 12 23.67 44.65 35.62
C ILE A 12 23.50 43.28 34.94
N ILE A 13 22.29 42.96 34.50
CA ILE A 13 22.00 41.80 33.64
C ILE A 13 22.25 42.24 32.20
N ILE A 14 23.32 41.73 31.59
CA ILE A 14 23.59 41.87 30.16
C ILE A 14 22.70 40.84 29.43
N PRO A 15 21.80 41.23 28.51
CA PRO A 15 21.06 40.26 27.73
C PRO A 15 22.01 39.61 26.72
N ALA A 16 22.11 38.28 26.77
CA ALA A 16 22.81 37.51 25.76
C ALA A 16 22.05 37.64 24.44
N LEU A 17 22.65 38.33 23.47
CA LEU A 17 22.17 38.47 22.11
C LEU A 17 22.25 37.08 21.44
N ILE A 18 21.14 36.34 21.39
CA ILE A 18 21.03 35.10 20.63
C ILE A 18 21.05 35.48 19.14
N LEU A 19 22.22 35.40 18.54
CA LEU A 19 22.42 35.54 17.10
C LEU A 19 21.77 34.33 16.42
N PHE A 20 20.53 34.47 15.95
CA PHE A 20 19.93 33.53 15.02
C PHE A 20 20.73 33.57 13.72
N LEU A 21 21.65 32.62 13.56
CA LEU A 21 22.24 32.27 12.26
C LEU A 21 21.07 31.80 11.37
N PHE A 22 20.54 32.72 10.58
CA PHE A 22 19.73 32.40 9.41
C PHE A 22 20.60 31.60 8.45
N LEU A 23 20.56 30.27 8.57
CA LEU A 23 20.99 29.40 7.49
C LEU A 23 20.09 29.72 6.29
N PRO A 24 20.64 30.16 5.14
CA PRO A 24 19.83 30.37 3.96
C PRO A 24 19.17 29.04 3.64
N LEU A 25 17.83 29.03 3.57
CA LEU A 25 17.08 27.94 2.98
C LEU A 25 17.70 27.67 1.61
N LYS A 26 18.31 26.49 1.44
CA LYS A 26 18.77 26.08 0.12
C LYS A 26 17.58 26.21 -0.82
N PRO A 27 17.71 26.93 -1.96
CA PRO A 27 16.64 26.99 -2.93
C PRO A 27 16.24 25.55 -3.29
N ILE A 28 14.94 25.27 -3.28
CA ILE A 28 14.39 23.99 -3.74
C ILE A 28 14.85 23.87 -5.20
N GLN A 29 15.89 23.07 -5.41
CA GLN A 29 16.41 22.82 -6.74
C GLN A 29 15.29 22.12 -7.51
N ALA A 30 14.80 22.76 -8.58
CA ALA A 30 13.81 22.14 -9.45
C ALA A 30 14.31 20.73 -9.79
N ALA A 31 13.46 19.72 -9.59
CA ALA A 31 13.85 18.33 -9.83
C ALA A 31 14.44 18.22 -11.25
N ASP A 32 15.61 17.59 -11.37
CA ASP A 32 16.19 17.37 -12.70
C ASP A 32 15.30 16.40 -13.48
N LEU A 33 14.56 16.93 -14.45
CA LEU A 33 13.65 16.18 -15.31
C LEU A 33 14.36 15.58 -16.53
N SER A 34 15.69 15.60 -16.60
CA SER A 34 16.46 15.06 -17.75
C SER A 34 16.08 13.61 -18.07
N VAL A 35 16.03 12.74 -17.05
CA VAL A 35 15.62 11.34 -17.19
C VAL A 35 14.15 11.21 -17.57
N ALA A 36 13.27 11.99 -16.96
CA ALA A 36 11.84 11.96 -17.27
C ALA A 36 11.56 12.39 -18.72
N LYS A 37 12.27 13.42 -19.22
CA LYS A 37 12.21 13.88 -20.61
C LYS A 37 12.74 12.85 -21.60
N LYS A 38 13.81 12.11 -21.26
CA LYS A 38 14.33 11.00 -22.06
C LYS A 38 13.25 9.94 -22.33
N TYR A 39 12.34 9.73 -21.37
CA TYR A 39 11.30 8.72 -21.44
C TYR A 39 9.91 9.23 -21.81
N ALA A 40 9.76 10.54 -22.06
CA ALA A 40 8.48 11.15 -22.40
C ALA A 40 7.73 10.38 -23.51
N GLY A 41 6.54 9.90 -23.18
CA GLY A 41 5.65 9.20 -24.08
C GLY A 41 6.05 7.76 -24.38
N ARG A 42 6.91 7.16 -23.55
CA ARG A 42 7.36 5.76 -23.69
C ARG A 42 6.74 4.89 -22.60
N PHE A 43 6.59 3.61 -22.92
CA PHE A 43 6.38 2.56 -21.94
C PHE A 43 7.73 2.14 -21.36
N LEU A 44 7.79 1.93 -20.04
CA LEU A 44 8.97 1.46 -19.31
C LEU A 44 8.65 0.14 -18.62
N LEU A 45 9.62 -0.76 -18.57
CA LEU A 45 9.54 -2.01 -17.83
C LEU A 45 10.58 -2.00 -16.71
N GLN A 46 10.12 -2.02 -15.47
CA GLN A 46 10.96 -2.04 -14.28
C GLN A 46 11.51 -3.45 -14.06
N THR A 47 12.76 -3.67 -14.47
CA THR A 47 13.35 -5.02 -14.52
C THR A 47 13.71 -5.60 -13.17
N GLU A 48 13.86 -4.77 -12.14
CA GLU A 48 14.29 -5.19 -10.78
C GLU A 48 13.11 -5.33 -9.80
N SER A 49 11.88 -5.28 -10.31
CA SER A 49 10.68 -5.27 -9.49
C SER A 49 9.55 -5.98 -10.22
N TYR A 50 9.69 -7.30 -10.41
CA TYR A 50 8.70 -8.20 -11.02
C TYR A 50 8.19 -7.74 -12.41
N GLY A 51 8.99 -7.01 -13.18
CA GLY A 51 8.61 -6.59 -14.53
C GLY A 51 7.45 -5.59 -14.57
N ARG A 52 7.34 -4.69 -13.59
CA ARG A 52 6.26 -3.68 -13.54
C ARG A 52 6.30 -2.72 -14.72
N ALA A 53 5.14 -2.47 -15.34
CA ALA A 53 5.01 -1.60 -16.50
C ALA A 53 4.58 -0.17 -16.11
N TRP A 54 5.16 0.82 -16.78
CA TRP A 54 4.91 2.23 -16.56
C TRP A 54 4.75 2.99 -17.87
N TYR A 55 4.00 4.08 -17.88
CA TYR A 55 3.92 5.04 -18.98
C TYR A 55 4.34 6.42 -18.48
N VAL A 56 5.20 7.12 -19.22
CA VAL A 56 5.63 8.49 -18.87
C VAL A 56 4.85 9.51 -19.69
N GLU A 57 4.07 10.36 -19.04
CA GLU A 57 3.22 11.35 -19.73
C GLU A 57 4.09 12.49 -20.31
N PRO A 58 4.00 12.82 -21.62
CA PRO A 58 4.89 13.79 -22.26
C PRO A 58 4.83 15.25 -21.81
N LYS A 59 3.77 15.67 -21.12
CA LYS A 59 3.59 17.06 -20.65
C LYS A 59 4.00 17.23 -19.20
N THR A 60 3.56 16.36 -18.31
CA THR A 60 3.85 16.43 -16.87
C THR A 60 5.17 15.75 -16.53
N PHE A 61 5.65 14.86 -17.40
CA PHE A 61 6.82 14.00 -17.19
C PHE A 61 6.66 13.05 -15.99
N GLU A 62 5.42 12.83 -15.54
CA GLU A 62 5.11 11.87 -14.50
C GLU A 62 4.95 10.47 -15.08
N ARG A 63 5.35 9.45 -14.32
CA ARG A 63 5.05 8.06 -14.63
C ARG A 63 3.73 7.60 -14.01
N TYR A 64 3.00 6.82 -14.78
CA TYR A 64 1.75 6.16 -14.42
C TYR A 64 1.94 4.65 -14.46
N TYR A 65 1.44 3.97 -13.44
CA TYR A 65 1.58 2.53 -13.28
C TYR A 65 0.50 1.80 -14.06
N PHE A 66 0.90 0.81 -14.85
CA PHE A 66 0.00 -0.05 -15.65
C PHE A 66 0.06 -1.45 -15.05
N LYS A 67 -0.69 -1.68 -13.95
CA LYS A 67 -0.76 -2.98 -13.25
C LYS A 67 -1.30 -4.08 -14.16
N ASP A 68 -2.46 -3.80 -14.73
CA ASP A 68 -3.27 -4.70 -15.56
C ASP A 68 -3.98 -3.88 -16.66
N ALA A 69 -4.76 -4.55 -17.50
CA ALA A 69 -5.41 -3.93 -18.65
C ALA A 69 -6.41 -2.86 -18.18
N LYS A 70 -7.13 -3.15 -17.09
CA LYS A 70 -8.05 -2.23 -16.44
C LYS A 70 -7.34 -0.94 -16.00
N THR A 71 -6.23 -1.05 -15.27
CA THR A 71 -5.46 0.11 -14.80
C THR A 71 -4.89 0.91 -15.97
N ALA A 72 -4.47 0.24 -17.05
CA ALA A 72 -4.00 0.91 -18.26
C ALA A 72 -5.11 1.70 -18.96
N LEU A 73 -6.34 1.16 -19.01
CA LEU A 73 -7.50 1.88 -19.50
C LEU A 73 -7.86 3.08 -18.62
N GLU A 74 -7.89 2.91 -17.29
CA GLU A 74 -8.13 4.02 -16.34
C GLU A 74 -7.11 5.16 -16.53
N VAL A 75 -5.83 4.83 -16.73
CA VAL A 75 -4.81 5.84 -17.04
C VAL A 75 -5.05 6.48 -18.41
N THR A 76 -5.49 5.69 -19.39
CA THR A 76 -5.78 6.20 -20.74
C THR A 76 -6.98 7.14 -20.73
N GLU A 77 -8.03 6.84 -19.97
CA GLU A 77 -9.17 7.74 -19.77
C GLU A 77 -8.75 9.03 -19.04
N LEU A 78 -7.86 8.91 -18.06
CA LEU A 78 -7.35 10.05 -17.28
C LEU A 78 -6.46 11.01 -18.10
N LEU A 79 -5.64 10.47 -19.01
CA LEU A 79 -4.61 11.23 -19.73
C LEU A 79 -4.91 11.45 -21.22
N GLY A 80 -5.86 10.69 -21.74
CA GLY A 80 -6.17 10.59 -23.15
C GLY A 80 -6.66 11.91 -23.71
N LEU A 81 -6.06 12.32 -24.83
CA LEU A 81 -6.57 13.46 -25.59
C LEU A 81 -7.72 13.03 -26.48
N GLY A 82 -8.85 13.71 -26.37
CA GLY A 82 -9.92 13.59 -27.35
C GLY A 82 -9.43 13.90 -28.77
N ILE A 83 -9.78 13.04 -29.73
CA ILE A 83 -9.48 13.19 -31.16
C ILE A 83 -10.69 12.77 -32.00
N THR A 84 -10.99 13.53 -33.05
CA THR A 84 -12.05 13.19 -34.02
C THR A 84 -11.61 12.03 -34.90
N ASN A 85 -12.55 11.31 -35.50
CA ASN A 85 -12.22 10.22 -36.42
C ASN A 85 -11.44 10.73 -37.64
N VAL A 86 -11.81 11.91 -38.15
CA VAL A 86 -11.13 12.57 -39.28
C VAL A 86 -9.66 12.87 -38.97
N ASP A 87 -9.35 13.36 -37.78
CA ASP A 87 -7.96 13.62 -37.39
C ASP A 87 -7.22 12.33 -37.03
N LEU A 88 -7.90 11.37 -36.41
CA LEU A 88 -7.33 10.07 -36.08
C LEU A 88 -6.84 9.39 -37.36
N GLU A 89 -7.67 9.33 -38.42
CA GLU A 89 -7.35 8.74 -39.73
C GLU A 89 -6.10 9.30 -40.39
N LYS A 90 -5.72 10.55 -40.08
CA LYS A 90 -4.50 11.19 -40.59
C LYS A 90 -3.22 10.71 -39.90
N ILE A 91 -3.32 9.87 -38.87
CA ILE A 91 -2.20 9.22 -38.18
C ILE A 91 -2.08 7.79 -38.72
N PRO A 92 -0.91 7.32 -39.17
CA PRO A 92 -0.81 6.05 -39.87
C PRO A 92 -0.92 4.86 -38.91
N THR A 93 -1.45 3.73 -39.37
CA THR A 93 -1.47 2.43 -38.64
C THR A 93 -0.38 1.47 -39.14
N GLU A 94 0.19 1.74 -40.31
CA GLU A 94 1.21 0.91 -40.94
C GLU A 94 2.31 1.74 -41.61
N LYS A 95 3.48 1.13 -41.81
CA LYS A 95 4.61 1.81 -42.45
C LYS A 95 4.28 2.11 -43.91
N GLY A 96 4.58 3.33 -44.35
CA GLY A 96 4.39 3.76 -45.74
C GLY A 96 3.03 4.42 -46.03
N GLN A 97 2.06 4.33 -45.10
CA GLN A 97 0.80 5.06 -45.21
C GLN A 97 1.05 6.57 -45.20
N LYS A 98 0.33 7.33 -46.04
CA LYS A 98 0.39 8.80 -46.04
C LYS A 98 -0.23 9.34 -44.75
N PHE A 99 0.42 10.32 -44.13
CA PHE A 99 -0.04 10.91 -42.86
C PHE A 99 0.24 12.41 -42.76
N ASP A 100 -0.46 13.07 -41.84
CA ASP A 100 -0.19 14.47 -41.48
C ASP A 100 1.00 14.54 -40.51
N ARG A 101 2.15 14.98 -41.02
CA ARG A 101 3.38 15.10 -40.23
C ARG A 101 3.26 16.07 -39.06
N ARG A 102 2.54 17.18 -39.20
CA ARG A 102 2.41 18.18 -38.13
C ARG A 102 1.56 17.61 -37.00
N LEU A 103 0.46 16.96 -37.35
CA LEU A 103 -0.42 16.30 -36.39
C LEU A 103 0.31 15.20 -35.62
N VAL A 104 0.98 14.30 -36.34
CA VAL A 104 1.73 13.19 -35.73
C VAL A 104 2.85 13.69 -34.82
N ASN A 105 3.63 14.69 -35.26
CA ASN A 105 4.69 15.27 -34.42
C ASN A 105 4.15 15.89 -33.12
N ARG A 106 2.93 16.43 -33.14
CA ARG A 106 2.26 17.01 -31.97
C ARG A 106 1.72 15.93 -31.02
N LEU A 107 1.31 14.79 -31.55
CA LEU A 107 0.64 13.72 -30.79
C LEU A 107 1.54 12.53 -30.45
N LYS A 108 2.78 12.49 -30.94
CA LYS A 108 3.73 11.42 -30.64
C LYS A 108 3.90 11.21 -29.14
N GLY A 109 3.88 9.95 -28.72
CA GLY A 109 3.97 9.55 -27.32
C GLY A 109 2.69 9.74 -26.51
N ARG A 110 1.59 10.23 -27.09
CA ARG A 110 0.34 10.51 -26.37
C ARG A 110 -0.62 9.32 -26.44
N LEU A 111 -1.43 9.21 -25.39
CA LEU A 111 -2.66 8.44 -25.36
C LEU A 111 -3.79 9.31 -25.93
N LEU A 112 -4.66 8.72 -26.75
CA LEU A 112 -5.76 9.38 -27.44
C LEU A 112 -7.07 8.63 -27.17
N ILE A 113 -8.18 9.36 -27.16
CA ILE A 113 -9.54 8.82 -27.05
C ILE A 113 -10.33 9.28 -28.29
N ALA A 114 -10.82 8.33 -29.08
CA ALA A 114 -11.66 8.62 -30.22
C ALA A 114 -13.07 8.99 -29.74
N VAL A 115 -13.38 10.29 -29.73
CA VAL A 115 -14.62 10.82 -29.12
C VAL A 115 -15.89 10.41 -29.87
N GLU A 116 -15.77 10.03 -31.14
CA GLU A 116 -16.87 9.65 -32.04
C GLU A 116 -16.99 8.13 -32.23
N LYS A 117 -16.12 7.34 -31.59
CA LYS A 117 -16.02 5.89 -31.80
C LYS A 117 -16.05 5.14 -30.47
N ASN A 118 -17.11 5.37 -29.71
CA ASN A 118 -17.34 4.74 -28.40
C ASN A 118 -16.17 4.90 -27.40
N GLY A 119 -15.35 5.96 -27.54
CA GLY A 119 -14.21 6.19 -26.66
C GLY A 119 -13.02 5.27 -26.90
N GLU A 120 -12.88 4.68 -28.10
CA GLU A 120 -11.72 3.83 -28.44
C GLU A 120 -10.39 4.50 -28.08
N ALA A 121 -9.56 3.78 -27.34
CA ALA A 121 -8.27 4.25 -26.85
C ALA A 121 -7.13 3.93 -27.84
N TRP A 122 -6.23 4.89 -28.07
CA TRP A 122 -5.10 4.75 -28.99
C TRP A 122 -3.81 5.29 -28.40
N TYR A 123 -2.67 4.74 -28.82
CA TYR A 123 -1.33 5.24 -28.50
C TYR A 123 -0.58 5.58 -29.78
N VAL A 124 0.00 6.78 -29.86
CA VAL A 124 0.88 7.18 -30.97
C VAL A 124 2.32 6.90 -30.56
N ASN A 125 2.95 5.91 -31.17
CA ASN A 125 4.32 5.53 -30.80
C ASN A 125 5.33 6.58 -31.32
N PRO A 126 6.17 7.18 -30.45
CA PRO A 126 7.10 8.22 -30.85
C PRO A 126 8.32 7.69 -31.63
N VAL A 127 8.46 6.38 -31.80
CA VAL A 127 9.57 5.75 -32.52
C VAL A 127 9.23 5.56 -34.01
N ASP A 128 8.10 4.93 -34.30
CA ASP A 128 7.69 4.61 -35.68
C ASP A 128 6.59 5.54 -36.22
N ASN A 129 6.08 6.46 -35.39
CA ASN A 129 5.02 7.40 -35.72
C ASN A 129 3.65 6.77 -36.03
N LEU A 130 3.47 5.49 -35.72
CA LEU A 130 2.22 4.76 -35.95
C LEU A 130 1.28 4.90 -34.74
N ARG A 131 -0.03 4.85 -34.99
CA ARG A 131 -1.05 4.66 -33.94
C ARG A 131 -1.33 3.18 -33.70
N TYR A 132 -1.49 2.83 -32.43
CA TYR A 132 -1.82 1.49 -31.96
C TYR A 132 -3.09 1.53 -31.15
N TYR A 133 -3.98 0.59 -31.41
CA TYR A 133 -5.21 0.44 -30.65
C TYR A 133 -4.89 -0.12 -29.26
N LEU A 134 -5.50 0.46 -28.21
CA LEU A 134 -5.33 0.05 -26.82
C LEU A 134 -6.59 -0.66 -26.34
N LYS A 135 -6.76 -1.91 -26.77
CA LYS A 135 -7.81 -2.80 -26.24
C LYS A 135 -7.22 -3.80 -25.26
N ASP A 136 -7.99 -4.26 -24.28
CA ASP A 136 -7.58 -5.12 -23.17
C ASP A 136 -6.48 -6.15 -23.52
N GLU A 137 -6.75 -7.00 -24.52
CA GLU A 137 -5.85 -8.08 -24.93
C GLU A 137 -4.53 -7.58 -25.56
N THR A 138 -4.54 -6.38 -26.13
CA THR A 138 -3.43 -5.81 -26.92
C THR A 138 -2.50 -4.89 -26.11
N ILE A 139 -2.94 -4.35 -24.97
CA ILE A 139 -2.16 -3.35 -24.21
C ILE A 139 -0.82 -3.93 -23.74
N PHE A 140 -0.82 -5.14 -23.16
CA PHE A 140 0.43 -5.73 -22.68
C PHE A 140 1.31 -6.25 -23.81
N ASP A 141 0.73 -6.67 -24.93
CA ASP A 141 1.52 -7.00 -26.11
C ASP A 141 2.21 -5.76 -26.69
N LEU A 142 1.52 -4.62 -26.66
CA LEU A 142 2.08 -3.33 -27.04
C LEU A 142 3.22 -2.90 -26.10
N ILE A 143 3.02 -3.01 -24.77
CA ILE A 143 4.05 -2.73 -23.78
C ILE A 143 5.24 -3.67 -24.01
N LYS A 144 5.03 -4.98 -24.11
CA LYS A 144 6.10 -5.95 -24.39
C LYS A 144 6.87 -5.59 -25.66
N LYS A 145 6.18 -5.15 -26.70
CA LYS A 145 6.78 -4.76 -27.98
C LYS A 145 7.60 -3.47 -27.91
N PHE A 146 7.16 -2.47 -27.15
CA PHE A 146 7.72 -1.11 -27.22
C PHE A 146 8.34 -0.58 -25.93
N HIS A 147 8.34 -1.36 -24.86
CA HIS A 147 8.91 -0.94 -23.59
C HIS A 147 10.41 -0.65 -23.70
N ILE A 148 10.89 0.19 -22.80
CA ILE A 148 12.31 0.31 -22.47
C ILE A 148 12.52 -0.32 -21.11
N ALA A 149 13.43 -1.29 -21.03
CA ALA A 149 13.87 -1.85 -19.76
C ALA A 149 14.60 -0.77 -18.95
N VAL A 150 14.18 -0.58 -17.69
CA VAL A 150 14.76 0.41 -16.77
C VAL A 150 15.07 -0.22 -15.42
N LYS A 151 16.06 0.35 -14.74
CA LYS A 151 16.50 -0.01 -13.39
C LYS A 151 15.88 0.92 -12.36
N ASN A 152 15.78 0.50 -11.09
CA ASN A 152 15.11 1.29 -10.05
C ASN A 152 15.76 2.66 -9.85
N LYS A 153 17.10 2.73 -9.91
CA LYS A 153 17.88 3.98 -9.78
C LYS A 153 17.54 5.01 -10.86
N GLU A 154 17.24 4.56 -12.08
CA GLU A 154 16.88 5.46 -13.18
C GLU A 154 15.39 5.82 -13.10
N LEU A 155 14.53 4.84 -12.81
CA LEU A 155 13.09 5.06 -12.69
C LEU A 155 12.72 6.00 -11.53
N SER A 156 13.47 5.97 -10.42
CA SER A 156 13.24 6.88 -9.27
C SER A 156 13.47 8.36 -9.60
N GLN A 157 14.15 8.66 -10.71
CA GLN A 157 14.35 10.02 -11.23
C GLN A 157 13.17 10.48 -12.11
N VAL A 158 12.21 9.58 -12.40
CA VAL A 158 10.95 9.92 -13.07
C VAL A 158 9.87 10.10 -12.00
N PRO A 159 9.32 11.30 -11.79
CA PRO A 159 8.30 11.55 -10.77
C PRO A 159 7.10 10.63 -10.95
N MET A 160 6.66 9.96 -9.88
CA MET A 160 5.44 9.16 -9.94
C MET A 160 4.21 10.05 -9.78
N ASN A 161 3.18 9.80 -10.58
CA ASN A 161 1.93 10.53 -10.45
C ASN A 161 1.29 10.29 -9.08
N GLN A 162 0.63 11.33 -8.55
CA GLN A 162 -0.05 11.26 -7.24
C GLN A 162 -1.55 11.00 -7.36
N LYS A 163 -2.08 10.81 -8.58
CA LYS A 163 -3.49 10.59 -8.84
C LYS A 163 -3.88 9.11 -8.63
N GLN A 164 -2.95 8.20 -8.92
CA GLN A 164 -3.11 6.77 -8.64
C GLN A 164 -2.80 6.48 -7.16
N ILE A 165 -3.67 5.70 -6.53
CA ILE A 165 -3.44 5.17 -5.17
C ILE A 165 -2.63 3.89 -5.30
N VAL A 166 -1.34 4.00 -5.65
CA VAL A 166 -0.45 2.85 -5.87
C VAL A 166 0.92 3.09 -5.25
N CYS A 167 1.60 2.02 -4.86
CA CYS A 167 2.93 2.10 -4.27
C CYS A 167 4.00 2.51 -5.31
N ASP A 168 4.92 3.39 -4.92
CA ASP A 168 6.15 3.59 -5.68
C ASP A 168 7.16 2.49 -5.33
N TYR A 169 7.25 1.48 -6.18
CA TYR A 169 8.18 0.34 -6.00
C TYR A 169 9.65 0.71 -6.18
N THR A 170 9.99 2.00 -6.30
CA THR A 170 11.37 2.50 -6.17
C THR A 170 11.69 3.03 -4.78
N PHE A 171 10.69 3.15 -3.90
CA PHE A 171 10.87 3.58 -2.52
C PHE A 171 11.77 2.59 -1.77
N ALA A 172 12.82 3.11 -1.13
CA ALA A 172 13.86 2.31 -0.49
C ALA A 172 14.26 2.88 0.89
N ASP A 173 13.28 3.32 1.67
CA ASP A 173 13.48 3.87 3.01
C ASP A 173 12.38 3.36 3.97
N VAL A 174 12.42 3.76 5.25
CA VAL A 174 11.36 3.50 6.22
C VAL A 174 10.35 4.65 6.22
N ALA A 175 9.09 4.35 6.54
CA ALA A 175 8.08 5.35 6.85
C ALA A 175 7.50 5.07 8.24
N TYR A 176 7.19 6.11 9.01
CA TYR A 176 6.63 5.92 10.34
C TYR A 176 5.82 7.10 10.84
N VAL A 177 4.95 6.82 11.83
CA VAL A 177 4.28 7.84 12.64
C VAL A 177 4.14 7.41 14.10
N ARG A 178 4.03 8.41 14.98
CA ARG A 178 3.43 8.31 16.32
C ARG A 178 2.20 9.20 16.37
N TYR A 179 1.04 8.61 16.66
CA TYR A 179 -0.25 9.27 16.68
C TYR A 179 -0.90 9.11 18.05
N ASP A 180 -1.26 10.20 18.72
CA ASP A 180 -1.86 10.16 20.08
C ASP A 180 -3.41 10.09 20.08
N GLY A 181 -4.00 9.85 18.90
CA GLY A 181 -5.44 9.89 18.68
C GLY A 181 -5.97 11.26 18.25
N LYS A 182 -5.15 12.31 18.31
CA LYS A 182 -5.49 13.68 17.86
C LYS A 182 -4.42 14.26 16.95
N ASN A 183 -3.15 14.17 17.36
CA ASN A 183 -1.99 14.74 16.71
C ASN A 183 -0.97 13.68 16.32
N PHE A 184 -0.30 13.91 15.19
CA PHE A 184 0.90 13.17 14.80
C PHE A 184 2.11 13.84 15.44
N THR A 185 2.62 13.29 16.55
CA THR A 185 3.72 13.89 17.32
C THR A 185 5.09 13.62 16.71
N LYS A 186 5.22 12.54 15.93
CA LYS A 186 6.42 12.20 15.14
C LYS A 186 5.95 11.61 13.81
N SER A 187 6.61 11.95 12.71
CA SER A 187 6.29 11.43 11.39
C SER A 187 7.49 11.51 10.44
N TYR A 188 7.67 10.50 9.60
CA TYR A 188 8.68 10.48 8.54
C TYR A 188 8.18 9.67 7.35
N ASN A 189 8.37 10.17 6.12
CA ASN A 189 7.80 9.60 4.88
C ASN A 189 6.30 9.27 5.00
N SER A 190 5.57 10.02 5.83
CA SER A 190 4.31 9.53 6.38
C SER A 190 3.11 9.54 5.42
N GLU A 191 3.30 10.14 4.25
CA GLU A 191 2.33 10.27 3.16
C GLU A 191 2.64 9.33 1.99
N VAL A 192 3.74 8.58 2.05
CA VAL A 192 4.13 7.60 1.03
C VAL A 192 3.14 6.44 1.06
N ILE A 193 2.65 6.08 -0.12
CA ILE A 193 1.73 4.95 -0.31
C ILE A 193 2.57 3.67 -0.33
N LEU A 194 2.29 2.78 0.62
CA LEU A 194 3.06 1.56 0.88
C LEU A 194 2.14 0.35 1.03
N PRO A 195 2.58 -0.85 0.63
CA PRO A 195 1.81 -2.07 0.81
C PRO A 195 1.57 -2.37 2.30
N LEU A 196 0.37 -2.83 2.61
CA LEU A 196 -0.11 -3.14 3.96
C LEU A 196 0.39 -4.50 4.47
N ALA A 197 0.62 -5.45 3.56
CA ALA A 197 0.75 -6.86 3.90
C ALA A 197 -0.37 -7.29 4.90
N SER A 198 -0.07 -8.16 5.85
CA SER A 198 -1.04 -8.64 6.85
C SER A 198 -1.62 -7.57 7.80
N LEU A 199 -1.23 -6.29 7.72
CA LEU A 199 -1.99 -5.23 8.40
C LEU A 199 -3.41 -5.09 7.82
N THR A 200 -3.63 -5.52 6.57
CA THR A 200 -4.94 -5.62 5.93
C THR A 200 -5.98 -6.32 6.81
N LYS A 201 -5.57 -7.35 7.57
CA LYS A 201 -6.48 -8.14 8.41
C LYS A 201 -7.16 -7.32 9.51
N LEU A 202 -6.62 -6.15 9.88
CA LEU A 202 -7.32 -5.22 10.79
C LEU A 202 -8.56 -4.61 10.13
N MET A 203 -8.51 -4.29 8.83
CA MET A 203 -9.68 -3.86 8.07
C MET A 203 -10.67 -5.01 7.92
N THR A 204 -10.19 -6.21 7.57
CA THR A 204 -11.04 -7.40 7.46
C THR A 204 -11.77 -7.70 8.76
N ALA A 205 -11.07 -7.63 9.90
CA ALA A 205 -11.64 -7.79 11.22
C ALA A 205 -12.74 -6.75 11.51
N LEU A 206 -12.51 -5.47 11.18
CA LEU A 206 -13.52 -4.43 11.33
C LEU A 206 -14.77 -4.69 10.50
N VAL A 207 -14.62 -5.10 9.22
CA VAL A 207 -15.77 -5.42 8.37
C VAL A 207 -16.50 -6.66 8.87
N LEU A 208 -15.80 -7.70 9.33
CA LEU A 208 -16.43 -8.88 9.92
C LEU A 208 -17.26 -8.52 11.16
N LEU A 209 -16.77 -7.64 12.04
CA LEU A 209 -17.53 -7.19 13.21
C LEU A 209 -18.80 -6.40 12.85
N ASP A 210 -18.76 -5.59 11.80
CA ASP A 210 -19.96 -4.88 11.31
C ASP A 210 -21.07 -5.83 10.84
N LEU A 211 -20.71 -7.07 10.46
CA LEU A 211 -21.67 -8.10 10.07
C LEU A 211 -22.27 -8.85 11.26
N ASN A 212 -21.93 -8.46 12.50
CA ASN A 212 -22.41 -9.07 13.75
C ASN A 212 -22.27 -10.61 13.75
N PRO A 213 -21.03 -11.13 13.74
CA PRO A 213 -20.79 -12.55 13.53
C PRO A 213 -21.26 -13.38 14.73
N ASP A 214 -21.78 -14.57 14.44
CA ASP A 214 -21.96 -15.60 15.47
C ASP A 214 -20.61 -16.26 15.79
N TRP A 215 -20.05 -15.91 16.95
CA TRP A 215 -18.77 -16.40 17.45
C TRP A 215 -18.69 -17.92 17.61
N GLN A 216 -19.84 -18.59 17.81
CA GLN A 216 -19.91 -20.04 18.01
C GLN A 216 -20.20 -20.80 16.71
N LYS A 217 -20.55 -20.08 15.63
CA LYS A 217 -20.79 -20.66 14.31
C LYS A 217 -19.65 -21.60 13.94
N LYS A 218 -20.00 -22.83 13.60
CA LYS A 218 -19.05 -23.83 13.11
C LYS A 218 -18.79 -23.62 11.63
N ILE A 219 -17.52 -23.59 11.27
CA ILE A 219 -17.04 -23.34 9.91
C ILE A 219 -16.13 -24.50 9.53
N THR A 220 -16.49 -25.19 8.46
CA THR A 220 -15.70 -26.29 7.90
C THR A 220 -14.73 -25.75 6.87
N ILE A 221 -13.45 -26.09 7.03
CA ILE A 221 -12.36 -25.71 6.13
C ILE A 221 -12.48 -26.48 4.82
N THR A 222 -12.50 -25.73 3.72
CA THR A 222 -12.60 -26.24 2.35
C THR A 222 -11.26 -26.13 1.62
N ALA A 223 -11.13 -26.84 0.50
CA ALA A 223 -9.96 -26.74 -0.36
C ALA A 223 -9.72 -25.30 -0.87
N ALA A 224 -10.78 -24.52 -1.08
CA ALA A 224 -10.69 -23.12 -1.53
C ALA A 224 -10.08 -22.19 -0.48
N GLN A 225 -10.13 -22.55 0.81
CA GLN A 225 -9.52 -21.79 1.90
C GLN A 225 -8.10 -22.26 2.16
N LEU A 226 -7.84 -23.57 2.09
CA LEU A 226 -6.47 -24.11 2.19
C LEU A 226 -5.58 -23.62 1.06
N ASN A 227 -6.10 -23.59 -0.17
CA ASN A 227 -5.40 -23.12 -1.36
C ASN A 227 -5.46 -21.60 -1.53
N TYR A 228 -5.89 -20.85 -0.50
CA TYR A 228 -5.88 -19.40 -0.55
C TYR A 228 -4.47 -18.88 -0.16
N PRO A 229 -3.74 -18.24 -1.10
CA PRO A 229 -4.22 -17.59 -2.32
C PRO A 229 -4.15 -18.47 -3.58
N LYS A 230 -5.12 -18.30 -4.50
CA LYS A 230 -5.17 -19.05 -5.77
C LYS A 230 -3.96 -18.79 -6.68
N ASN A 231 -3.26 -17.65 -6.52
CA ASN A 231 -2.26 -17.17 -7.48
C ASN A 231 -1.05 -16.47 -6.80
N TYR A 232 -0.20 -17.19 -6.06
CA TYR A 232 1.14 -16.68 -5.75
C TYR A 232 2.21 -17.49 -6.49
N VAL A 233 3.08 -16.74 -7.18
CA VAL A 233 4.21 -17.22 -7.97
C VAL A 233 5.48 -16.93 -7.18
N ALA A 234 5.74 -17.70 -6.11
CA ALA A 234 7.05 -17.86 -5.46
C ALA A 234 6.91 -18.70 -4.18
N ASP A 235 7.97 -19.41 -3.81
CA ASP A 235 8.12 -20.29 -2.64
C ASP A 235 8.15 -19.55 -1.28
N ASP A 236 7.51 -18.37 -1.18
CA ASP A 236 7.50 -17.61 0.06
C ASP A 236 6.61 -18.27 1.11
N ALA A 237 7.13 -18.46 2.32
CA ALA A 237 6.39 -19.04 3.43
C ALA A 237 5.16 -18.17 3.77
N THR A 238 3.98 -18.71 3.48
CA THR A 238 2.70 -18.06 3.77
C THR A 238 2.40 -18.09 5.27
N SER A 239 1.52 -17.19 5.71
CA SER A 239 1.02 -17.22 7.09
C SER A 239 -0.12 -18.23 7.18
N GLU A 240 0.24 -19.48 7.46
CA GLU A 240 -0.69 -20.62 7.54
C GLU A 240 -0.67 -21.27 8.92
N VAL A 241 -1.75 -22.00 9.19
CA VAL A 241 -1.97 -22.83 10.37
C VAL A 241 -2.27 -24.24 9.85
N ASP A 242 -1.95 -25.28 10.62
CA ASP A 242 -2.11 -26.69 10.20
C ASP A 242 -3.58 -27.15 10.20
N PHE A 243 -4.39 -26.48 9.39
CA PHE A 243 -5.73 -26.87 9.03
C PHE A 243 -5.70 -27.97 7.97
N GLN A 244 -6.60 -28.93 8.12
CA GLN A 244 -6.80 -30.00 7.17
C GLN A 244 -8.17 -29.86 6.50
N LEU A 245 -8.31 -30.44 5.30
CA LEU A 245 -9.58 -30.41 4.57
C LEU A 245 -10.67 -31.10 5.40
N GLY A 246 -11.76 -30.39 5.66
CA GLY A 246 -12.87 -30.87 6.49
C GLY A 246 -12.72 -30.60 7.98
N ASP A 247 -11.60 -30.00 8.43
CA ASP A 247 -11.50 -29.51 9.82
C ASP A 247 -12.62 -28.49 10.06
N THR A 248 -13.31 -28.60 11.20
CA THR A 248 -14.40 -27.71 11.59
C THR A 248 -14.03 -26.97 12.87
N LEU A 249 -14.02 -25.64 12.80
CA LEU A 249 -13.64 -24.75 13.91
C LEU A 249 -14.76 -23.76 14.22
N SER A 250 -14.75 -23.16 15.41
CA SER A 250 -15.63 -22.02 15.68
C SER A 250 -15.16 -20.76 14.94
N PHE A 251 -16.08 -19.82 14.71
CA PHE A 251 -15.73 -18.48 14.22
C PHE A 251 -14.68 -17.83 15.14
N TYR A 252 -14.82 -17.97 16.46
CA TYR A 252 -13.85 -17.45 17.42
C TYR A 252 -12.45 -18.07 17.25
N ASP A 253 -12.32 -19.38 17.09
CA ASP A 253 -11.01 -20.01 16.88
C ASP A 253 -10.37 -19.52 15.56
N LEU A 254 -11.15 -19.40 14.49
CA LEU A 254 -10.65 -18.86 13.22
C LEU A 254 -10.26 -17.38 13.34
N TRP A 255 -11.01 -16.60 14.11
CA TRP A 255 -10.68 -15.21 14.43
C TRP A 255 -9.34 -15.10 15.18
N VAL A 256 -9.13 -15.95 16.18
CA VAL A 256 -7.86 -16.05 16.90
C VAL A 256 -6.74 -16.42 15.94
N ALA A 257 -6.91 -17.46 15.11
CA ALA A 257 -5.92 -17.85 14.11
C ALA A 257 -5.57 -16.69 13.13
N MET A 258 -6.58 -15.95 12.67
CA MET A 258 -6.41 -14.79 11.80
C MET A 258 -5.57 -13.68 12.43
N LEU A 259 -5.78 -13.35 13.71
CA LEU A 259 -5.11 -12.20 14.35
C LEU A 259 -3.80 -12.57 15.07
N VAL A 260 -3.69 -13.79 15.62
CA VAL A 260 -2.52 -14.30 16.34
C VAL A 260 -1.47 -14.85 15.38
N SER A 261 -1.85 -15.84 14.57
CA SER A 261 -0.95 -16.46 13.58
C SER A 261 -0.96 -15.76 12.22
N SER A 262 -1.78 -14.71 12.06
CA SER A 262 -1.92 -14.02 10.78
C SER A 262 -2.45 -14.92 9.66
N ALA A 263 -3.23 -15.96 10.02
CA ALA A 263 -3.59 -17.07 9.14
C ALA A 263 -4.44 -16.63 7.94
N ASN A 264 -3.92 -16.80 6.73
CA ASN A 264 -4.62 -16.45 5.48
C ASN A 264 -5.85 -17.34 5.26
N GLN A 265 -5.70 -18.64 5.50
CA GLN A 265 -6.76 -19.64 5.37
C GLN A 265 -7.93 -19.33 6.32
N ALA A 266 -7.63 -18.95 7.56
CA ALA A 266 -8.66 -18.53 8.51
C ALA A 266 -9.37 -17.24 8.07
N THR A 267 -8.61 -16.29 7.52
CA THR A 267 -9.18 -15.04 6.99
C THR A 267 -10.17 -15.33 5.87
N ALA A 268 -9.79 -16.18 4.91
CA ALA A 268 -10.66 -16.62 3.83
C ALA A 268 -11.89 -17.38 4.37
N ALA A 269 -11.72 -18.29 5.32
CA ALA A 269 -12.82 -19.06 5.90
C ALA A 269 -13.83 -18.15 6.63
N LEU A 270 -13.36 -17.16 7.39
CA LEU A 270 -14.23 -16.18 8.05
C LEU A 270 -15.03 -15.36 7.05
N VAL A 271 -14.37 -14.83 6.00
CA VAL A 271 -15.04 -14.06 4.95
C VAL A 271 -16.06 -14.91 4.20
N ASP A 272 -15.69 -16.10 3.74
CA ASP A 272 -16.61 -17.00 3.04
C ASP A 272 -17.81 -17.38 3.92
N SER A 273 -17.59 -17.56 5.23
CA SER A 273 -18.67 -17.89 6.18
C SER A 273 -19.69 -16.76 6.36
N SER A 274 -19.39 -15.54 5.95
CA SER A 274 -20.33 -14.41 6.00
C SER A 274 -21.42 -14.50 4.93
N GLY A 275 -21.25 -15.35 3.91
CA GLY A 275 -22.16 -15.46 2.77
C GLY A 275 -21.98 -14.37 1.70
N ILE A 276 -20.97 -13.51 1.85
CA ILE A 276 -20.63 -12.44 0.89
C ILE A 276 -19.53 -12.94 -0.03
N ASP A 277 -19.63 -12.66 -1.34
CA ASP A 277 -18.53 -12.95 -2.27
C ASP A 277 -17.26 -12.16 -1.89
N ARG A 278 -16.08 -12.73 -2.14
CA ARG A 278 -14.82 -12.09 -1.73
C ARG A 278 -14.61 -10.73 -2.40
N ALA A 279 -15.05 -10.54 -3.65
CA ALA A 279 -14.97 -9.25 -4.33
C ALA A 279 -15.87 -8.21 -3.63
N ASP A 280 -17.12 -8.57 -3.34
CA ASP A 280 -18.07 -7.71 -2.62
C ASP A 280 -17.59 -7.41 -1.19
N PHE A 281 -16.92 -8.36 -0.54
CA PHE A 281 -16.30 -8.13 0.77
C PHE A 281 -15.16 -7.10 0.66
N VAL A 282 -14.31 -7.18 -0.37
CA VAL A 282 -13.27 -6.18 -0.64
C VAL A 282 -13.88 -4.80 -0.94
N GLU A 283 -15.02 -4.74 -1.62
CA GLU A 283 -15.77 -3.48 -1.78
C GLU A 283 -16.22 -2.90 -0.43
N LYS A 284 -16.70 -3.74 0.50
CA LYS A 284 -17.02 -3.31 1.87
C LYS A 284 -15.79 -2.82 2.63
N MET A 285 -14.62 -3.45 2.45
CA MET A 285 -13.36 -2.96 3.02
C MET A 285 -13.00 -1.56 2.49
N ASN A 286 -13.15 -1.35 1.18
CA ASN A 286 -12.91 -0.05 0.55
C ASN A 286 -13.95 0.99 0.94
N GLN A 287 -15.21 0.61 1.13
CA GLN A 287 -16.25 1.50 1.63
C GLN A 287 -15.93 1.93 3.08
N LYS A 288 -15.56 0.99 3.94
CA LYS A 288 -15.12 1.31 5.31
C LYS A 288 -13.88 2.20 5.33
N ALA A 289 -12.94 2.02 4.40
CA ALA A 289 -11.80 2.94 4.26
C ALA A 289 -12.27 4.37 3.97
N LYS A 290 -13.25 4.56 3.08
CA LYS A 290 -13.86 5.87 2.81
C LYS A 290 -14.57 6.44 4.04
N ASP A 291 -15.34 5.63 4.75
CA ASP A 291 -16.07 6.05 5.96
C ASP A 291 -15.12 6.52 7.08
N LEU A 292 -13.92 5.91 7.16
CA LEU A 292 -12.84 6.31 8.05
C LEU A 292 -12.00 7.49 7.52
N GLY A 293 -12.32 8.00 6.33
CA GLY A 293 -11.63 9.12 5.69
C GLY A 293 -10.21 8.78 5.19
N LEU A 294 -9.95 7.51 4.85
CA LEU A 294 -8.67 7.01 4.38
C LEU A 294 -8.59 7.13 2.85
N LYS A 295 -8.14 8.29 2.36
CA LYS A 295 -8.17 8.66 0.94
C LYS A 295 -7.08 8.01 0.10
N LYS A 296 -6.01 7.53 0.74
CA LYS A 296 -4.85 6.86 0.11
C LYS A 296 -4.77 5.39 0.52
N THR A 297 -5.88 4.81 0.94
CA THR A 297 -5.98 3.41 1.35
C THR A 297 -6.94 2.69 0.41
N ILE A 298 -6.48 1.58 -0.17
CA ILE A 298 -7.29 0.74 -1.06
C ILE A 298 -6.92 -0.73 -0.86
N PHE A 299 -7.92 -1.59 -0.97
CA PHE A 299 -7.82 -3.04 -0.85
C PHE A 299 -8.27 -3.72 -2.15
N TYR A 300 -7.55 -4.77 -2.51
CA TYR A 300 -7.75 -5.71 -3.61
C TYR A 300 -7.93 -7.15 -3.10
N ASP A 301 -7.47 -7.45 -1.87
CA ASP A 301 -7.70 -8.73 -1.20
C ASP A 301 -7.93 -8.59 0.31
N LEU A 302 -8.49 -9.65 0.92
CA LEU A 302 -8.90 -9.74 2.32
C LEU A 302 -7.79 -10.07 3.32
N ALA A 303 -6.64 -10.60 2.89
CA ALA A 303 -5.58 -11.07 3.78
C ALA A 303 -4.31 -10.21 3.73
N GLY A 304 -4.19 -9.32 2.73
CA GLY A 304 -2.98 -8.55 2.51
C GLY A 304 -1.91 -9.33 1.76
N LEU A 305 -2.34 -10.22 0.87
CA LEU A 305 -1.46 -10.94 -0.03
C LEU A 305 -1.23 -10.16 -1.32
N ASP A 306 -2.19 -9.40 -1.82
CA ASP A 306 -1.95 -8.49 -2.94
C ASP A 306 -1.17 -7.25 -2.45
N ALA A 307 0.03 -7.02 -3.00
CA ALA A 307 0.84 -5.84 -2.70
C ALA A 307 0.17 -4.50 -3.10
N HIS A 308 -0.92 -4.55 -3.87
CA HIS A 308 -1.77 -3.40 -4.17
C HIS A 308 -2.74 -3.06 -3.04
N ASN A 309 -2.85 -3.89 -1.99
CA ASN A 309 -3.37 -3.44 -0.71
C ASN A 309 -2.41 -2.40 -0.14
N VAL A 310 -2.74 -1.12 -0.27
CA VAL A 310 -1.84 -0.03 0.09
C VAL A 310 -2.50 0.95 1.05
N THR A 311 -1.67 1.69 1.77
CA THR A 311 -2.06 2.78 2.67
C THR A 311 -0.91 3.76 2.83
N THR A 312 -1.07 4.79 3.67
CA THR A 312 0.03 5.56 4.23
C THR A 312 0.18 5.27 5.72
N THR A 313 1.34 5.54 6.33
CA THR A 313 1.49 5.35 7.79
C THR A 313 0.51 6.19 8.61
N LYS A 314 0.14 7.38 8.14
CA LYS A 314 -0.90 8.21 8.78
C LYS A 314 -2.29 7.58 8.72
N GLU A 315 -2.67 7.05 7.57
CA GLU A 315 -3.97 6.40 7.40
C GLU A 315 -4.02 5.05 8.11
N MET A 316 -2.92 4.29 8.09
CA MET A 316 -2.77 3.09 8.90
C MET A 316 -2.93 3.38 10.39
N ALA A 317 -2.41 4.51 10.89
CA ALA A 317 -2.58 4.88 12.30
C ALA A 317 -4.06 5.15 12.65
N LYS A 318 -4.82 5.75 11.73
CA LYS A 318 -6.27 5.96 11.90
C LYS A 318 -7.05 4.65 11.82
N LEU A 319 -6.71 3.80 10.85
CA LEU A 319 -7.29 2.45 10.74
C LEU A 319 -7.04 1.64 12.01
N ALA A 320 -5.81 1.65 12.52
CA ALA A 320 -5.45 0.95 13.75
C ALA A 320 -6.11 1.57 14.99
N LEU A 321 -6.29 2.89 15.04
CA LEU A 321 -7.06 3.52 16.12
C LEU A 321 -8.50 2.99 16.14
N ALA A 322 -9.16 2.89 14.98
CA ALA A 322 -10.51 2.34 14.87
C ALA A 322 -10.55 0.85 15.22
N ALA A 323 -9.62 0.05 14.69
CA ALA A 323 -9.52 -1.38 14.95
C ALA A 323 -9.26 -1.68 16.44
N PHE A 324 -8.28 -1.02 17.05
CA PHE A 324 -7.91 -1.24 18.45
C PHE A 324 -8.83 -0.55 19.46
N ALA A 325 -9.91 0.07 19.00
CA ALA A 325 -11.03 0.47 19.85
C ALA A 325 -12.04 -0.68 20.07
N LYS A 326 -11.95 -1.77 19.28
CA LYS A 326 -12.76 -2.98 19.44
C LYS A 326 -12.03 -3.98 20.33
N PRO A 327 -12.57 -4.32 21.54
CA PRO A 327 -11.96 -5.31 22.43
C PRO A 327 -11.66 -6.64 21.74
N GLU A 328 -12.56 -7.08 20.85
CA GLU A 328 -12.45 -8.31 20.06
C GLU A 328 -11.21 -8.32 19.18
N ILE A 329 -10.70 -7.15 18.76
CA ILE A 329 -9.45 -7.03 18.00
C ILE A 329 -8.28 -6.83 18.97
N SER A 330 -8.37 -5.85 19.87
CA SER A 330 -7.22 -5.48 20.71
C SER A 330 -6.77 -6.63 21.60
N GLU A 331 -7.69 -7.32 22.27
CA GLU A 331 -7.37 -8.41 23.18
C GLU A 331 -6.79 -9.60 22.41
N THR A 332 -7.45 -10.03 21.33
CA THR A 332 -6.99 -11.16 20.51
C THR A 332 -5.58 -10.94 19.96
N THR A 333 -5.23 -9.72 19.54
CA THR A 333 -3.90 -9.45 18.99
C THR A 333 -2.75 -9.61 19.99
N THR A 334 -3.06 -9.61 21.29
CA THR A 334 -2.08 -9.74 22.38
C THR A 334 -2.00 -11.15 22.98
N ILE A 335 -2.86 -12.08 22.56
CA ILE A 335 -2.77 -13.49 22.94
C ILE A 335 -1.43 -14.06 22.48
N ARG A 336 -0.61 -14.59 23.40
CA ARG A 336 0.74 -15.08 23.08
C ARG A 336 0.73 -16.45 22.41
N ASP A 337 0.00 -17.36 23.00
CA ASP A 337 -0.17 -18.74 22.57
C ASP A 337 -1.63 -19.12 22.77
N TYR A 338 -2.16 -19.93 21.86
CA TYR A 338 -3.53 -20.41 21.92
C TYR A 338 -3.64 -21.80 21.31
N ASN A 339 -4.54 -22.62 21.82
CA ASN A 339 -4.83 -23.95 21.28
C ASN A 339 -6.23 -23.89 20.65
N LEU A 340 -6.27 -23.90 19.33
CA LEU A 340 -7.52 -23.88 18.56
C LEU A 340 -8.24 -25.21 18.74
N SER A 341 -9.53 -25.15 19.02
CA SER A 341 -10.38 -26.35 19.08
C SER A 341 -10.97 -26.63 17.70
N ALA A 342 -10.67 -27.81 17.16
CA ALA A 342 -11.18 -28.28 15.88
C ALA A 342 -11.83 -29.66 16.03
N LEU A 343 -12.75 -29.98 15.13
CA LEU A 343 -13.15 -31.37 14.85
C LEU A 343 -12.57 -31.72 13.48
N ASP A 344 -11.92 -32.87 13.34
CA ASP A 344 -11.52 -33.33 12.02
C ASP A 344 -12.74 -33.73 11.17
N LYS A 345 -12.51 -34.11 9.91
CA LYS A 345 -13.58 -34.53 8.99
C LYS A 345 -14.43 -35.73 9.46
N THR A 346 -13.96 -36.48 10.47
CA THR A 346 -14.68 -37.61 11.08
C THR A 346 -15.46 -37.21 12.34
N GLY A 347 -15.33 -35.96 12.79
CA GLY A 347 -15.91 -35.46 14.04
C GLY A 347 -15.02 -35.68 15.26
N THR A 348 -13.77 -36.13 15.08
CA THR A 348 -12.84 -36.37 16.19
C THR A 348 -12.21 -35.06 16.63
N ALA A 349 -12.17 -34.81 17.94
CA ALA A 349 -11.58 -33.59 18.49
C ALA A 349 -10.07 -33.51 18.21
N LYS A 350 -9.63 -32.35 17.73
CA LYS A 350 -8.25 -32.01 17.40
C LYS A 350 -7.90 -30.66 18.06
N SER A 351 -6.69 -30.55 18.56
CA SER A 351 -6.13 -29.29 19.09
C SER A 351 -5.01 -28.81 18.17
N ILE A 352 -5.07 -27.56 17.74
CA ILE A 352 -4.06 -26.95 16.85
C ILE A 352 -3.38 -25.81 17.61
N LYS A 353 -2.09 -25.97 17.91
CA LYS A 353 -1.32 -24.93 18.59
C LYS A 353 -1.02 -23.79 17.64
N THR A 354 -1.31 -22.57 18.07
CA THR A 354 -0.97 -21.33 17.38
C THR A 354 -0.18 -20.41 18.31
N THR A 355 0.88 -19.80 17.79
CA THR A 355 1.72 -18.84 18.52
C THR A 355 1.69 -17.50 17.78
N ASN A 356 1.75 -16.41 18.52
CA ASN A 356 1.60 -15.07 17.96
C ASN A 356 2.81 -14.67 17.12
N ARG A 357 2.58 -14.32 15.84
CA ARG A 357 3.64 -13.83 14.94
C ARG A 357 4.18 -12.45 15.33
N ASN A 358 3.50 -11.73 16.22
CA ASN A 358 3.93 -10.45 16.77
C ASN A 358 4.91 -10.58 17.95
N PHE A 359 5.42 -11.78 18.27
CA PHE A 359 6.28 -12.03 19.44
C PHE A 359 7.42 -11.02 19.62
N SER A 360 8.06 -10.58 18.54
CA SER A 360 9.16 -9.61 18.58
C SER A 360 8.74 -8.20 19.05
N LEU A 361 7.44 -7.92 19.10
CA LEU A 361 6.89 -6.65 19.56
C LEU A 361 6.39 -6.70 21.01
N PHE A 362 6.24 -7.89 21.60
CA PHE A 362 5.77 -8.02 22.98
C PHE A 362 6.75 -7.50 24.02
N GLN A 363 8.03 -7.35 23.67
CA GLN A 363 9.01 -6.64 24.50
C GLN A 363 8.66 -5.17 24.75
N TYR A 364 7.79 -4.58 23.91
CA TYR A 364 7.29 -3.21 24.08
C TYR A 364 5.94 -3.16 24.82
N GLU A 365 5.46 -4.30 25.32
CA GLU A 365 4.23 -4.46 26.11
C GLU A 365 3.01 -3.72 25.50
N PRO A 366 2.67 -3.98 24.22
CA PRO A 366 1.57 -3.28 23.57
C PRO A 366 0.21 -3.73 24.12
N GLN A 367 -0.75 -2.80 24.14
CA GLN A 367 -2.17 -3.10 24.41
C GLN A 367 -2.90 -3.71 23.20
N ALA A 368 -2.35 -3.52 22.00
CA ALA A 368 -2.80 -4.13 20.76
C ALA A 368 -1.68 -4.08 19.73
N VAL A 369 -1.58 -5.05 18.83
CA VAL A 369 -0.45 -5.13 17.90
C VAL A 369 -0.75 -5.92 16.63
N LYS A 370 -0.16 -5.51 15.50
CA LYS A 370 -0.15 -6.32 14.28
C LYS A 370 1.13 -6.11 13.49
N THR A 371 1.65 -7.18 12.92
CA THR A 371 2.77 -7.18 11.96
C THR A 371 2.31 -7.61 10.58
N GLY A 372 3.10 -7.27 9.57
CA GLY A 372 2.99 -7.76 8.21
C GLY A 372 4.34 -7.81 7.52
N TYR A 373 4.46 -8.72 6.55
CA TYR A 373 5.59 -8.81 5.66
C TYR A 373 5.12 -9.31 4.29
N LEU A 374 5.61 -8.64 3.26
CA LEU A 374 5.70 -9.08 1.86
C LEU A 374 7.05 -8.58 1.36
N VAL A 375 7.56 -9.13 0.26
CA VAL A 375 8.77 -8.58 -0.38
C VAL A 375 8.56 -7.10 -0.73
N GLU A 376 7.38 -6.74 -1.22
CA GLU A 376 7.03 -5.35 -1.56
C GLU A 376 6.77 -4.48 -0.33
N ALA A 377 6.17 -5.03 0.73
CA ALA A 377 5.83 -4.27 1.94
C ALA A 377 7.03 -4.08 2.88
N GLN A 378 8.05 -4.94 2.73
CA GLN A 378 9.11 -5.16 3.70
C GLN A 378 8.51 -5.39 5.10
N ARG A 379 9.23 -5.06 6.19
CA ARG A 379 8.69 -5.27 7.56
C ARG A 379 7.81 -4.10 7.95
N THR A 380 6.54 -4.39 8.17
CA THR A 380 5.54 -3.42 8.57
C THR A 380 4.89 -3.82 9.89
N MET A 381 4.51 -2.83 10.70
CA MET A 381 3.85 -3.07 11.98
C MET A 381 3.03 -1.88 12.44
N VAL A 382 2.06 -2.17 13.30
CA VAL A 382 1.37 -1.19 14.11
C VAL A 382 1.21 -1.72 15.54
N LEU A 383 1.37 -0.86 16.53
CA LEU A 383 1.03 -1.17 17.91
C LEU A 383 0.35 0.00 18.61
N LYS A 384 -0.42 -0.33 19.64
CA LYS A 384 -0.95 0.62 20.62
C LYS A 384 -0.19 0.46 21.93
N LYS A 385 0.38 1.55 22.44
CA LYS A 385 0.97 1.61 23.78
C LYS A 385 0.54 2.92 24.44
N ASN A 386 -0.12 2.80 25.59
CA ASN A 386 -0.76 3.91 26.29
C ASN A 386 -1.75 4.62 25.33
N ASN A 387 -1.65 5.94 25.21
CA ASN A 387 -2.51 6.72 24.32
C ASN A 387 -1.96 6.84 22.88
N ALA A 388 -0.88 6.13 22.53
CA ALA A 388 -0.24 6.26 21.23
C ALA A 388 -0.42 5.03 20.33
N ILE A 389 -0.74 5.29 19.07
CA ILE A 389 -0.59 4.37 17.95
C ILE A 389 0.77 4.63 17.29
N ILE A 390 1.59 3.60 17.20
CA ILE A 390 2.89 3.62 16.53
C ILE A 390 2.79 2.77 15.29
N VAL A 391 3.11 3.35 14.14
CA VAL A 391 3.15 2.65 12.85
C VAL A 391 4.55 2.77 12.28
N VAL A 392 5.12 1.64 11.86
CA VAL A 392 6.36 1.59 11.07
C VAL A 392 6.07 0.74 9.84
N MET A 393 6.29 1.30 8.65
CA MET A 393 6.12 0.63 7.38
C MET A 393 7.43 0.63 6.59
N HIS A 394 7.59 -0.40 5.76
CA HIS A 394 8.72 -0.56 4.85
C HIS A 394 10.11 -0.58 5.50
N ALA A 395 10.23 -1.11 6.72
CA ALA A 395 11.55 -1.29 7.34
C ALA A 395 12.30 -2.44 6.67
N LEU A 396 13.49 -2.16 6.13
CA LEU A 396 14.32 -3.10 5.36
C LEU A 396 14.92 -4.21 6.23
N SER A 397 14.97 -4.01 7.56
CA SER A 397 15.47 -5.02 8.51
C SER A 397 14.74 -4.97 9.84
N MET A 398 14.80 -6.08 10.60
CA MET A 398 14.29 -6.14 11.98
C MET A 398 14.95 -5.07 12.86
N LYS A 399 16.26 -4.84 12.65
CA LYS A 399 17.04 -3.83 13.36
C LYS A 399 16.50 -2.42 13.10
N GLN A 400 16.32 -2.04 11.83
CA GLN A 400 15.78 -0.72 11.46
C GLN A 400 14.38 -0.51 12.05
N ARG A 401 13.52 -1.53 11.97
CA ARG A 401 12.18 -1.49 12.55
C ARG A 401 12.24 -1.25 14.06
N ASN A 402 13.02 -2.05 14.80
CA ASN A 402 13.09 -1.96 16.26
C ASN A 402 13.68 -0.62 16.72
N GLN A 403 14.75 -0.14 16.07
CA GLN A 403 15.33 1.17 16.35
C GLN A 403 14.31 2.30 16.11
N THR A 404 13.49 2.17 15.05
CA THR A 404 12.41 3.13 14.77
C THR A 404 11.34 3.10 15.87
N ILE A 405 10.92 1.91 16.32
CA ILE A 405 9.95 1.77 17.42
C ILE A 405 10.50 2.40 18.70
N GLU A 406 11.74 2.09 19.07
CA GLU A 406 12.39 2.65 20.26
C GLU A 406 12.48 4.17 20.20
N TYR A 407 12.82 4.74 19.04
CA TYR A 407 12.79 6.18 18.82
C TYR A 407 11.40 6.81 19.01
N LEU A 408 10.35 6.11 18.56
CA LEU A 408 8.96 6.60 18.69
C LEU A 408 8.41 6.44 20.11
N LEU A 409 8.88 5.47 20.88
CA LEU A 409 8.48 5.26 22.28
C LEU A 409 9.16 6.22 23.26
N LYS A 410 10.33 6.77 22.91
CA LYS A 410 10.99 7.83 23.71
C LYS A 410 10.12 9.08 23.74
N GLN A 411 9.72 9.48 24.95
CA GLN A 411 8.96 10.70 25.23
C GLN A 411 9.88 11.92 25.21
#